data_AF-E3K6S4-F1
#
_entry.id   AF-E3K6S4-F1
#
_cell.length_a   1.000
_cell.length_b   1.000
_cell.length_c   1.000
_cell.angle_alpha   90.00
_cell.angle_beta   90.00
_cell.angle_gamma   90.00
#
_symmetry.space_group_name_H-M   'P 1'
#
loop_
_entity.id
_entity.type
_entity.pdbx_description
1 polymer ?
#
loop_
_entity_poly.entity_id
_entity_poly.type
_entity_poly.pdbx_seq_one_letter_code
_entity_poly.pdbx_strand_id
1 'polypeptide(L)'
;MSGLEDMDGREALAADQILHQAAFAANTFERFGQLDFASRCDLVADLSIDRLRSKKFLLIKLRSGLLPQLRQHIISLKQALWHPNSVLSNPTCILKFVIETQPKLEMTLDRILWIISDIIRGRIETTNQTNDQHFKEFKPYVLRGLESSIRNGLRSALNFFFDVCRQLARQVVFPGIKQTYTETSVDELLESIECVVRWSKGSELHYIYDQWKLGVQSFDYTLRTLLLGANPKNGFYSEPACKAAQKFIPLIKLSKLFFKKLTTDGVAKKDLPFCTEMSSQQLSSLERLS
;
A
#
# COMPACT_ATOMS: atom_id res chain seq x y z
N MET A 1 -7.63 60.77 2.85
CA MET A 1 -7.13 59.76 3.80
C MET A 1 -8.16 58.65 4.06
N SER A 2 -8.87 58.13 3.04
CA SER A 2 -9.91 57.09 3.23
C SER A 2 -9.58 55.77 2.50
N GLY A 3 -8.40 55.66 1.88
CA GLY A 3 -8.03 54.50 1.07
C GLY A 3 -7.00 53.55 1.70
N LEU A 4 -6.44 53.90 2.86
CA LEU A 4 -5.43 53.08 3.55
C LEU A 4 -6.05 52.15 4.61
N GLU A 5 -7.09 52.59 5.33
CA GLU A 5 -7.80 51.75 6.31
C GLU A 5 -8.66 50.65 5.65
N ASP A 6 -9.21 50.90 4.46
CA ASP A 6 -10.03 49.93 3.71
C ASP A 6 -9.18 48.85 2.99
N MET A 7 -7.87 49.08 2.80
CA MET A 7 -6.96 48.06 2.27
C MET A 7 -6.52 47.06 3.36
N ASP A 8 -6.22 47.54 4.56
CA ASP A 8 -5.82 46.72 5.71
C ASP A 8 -6.94 45.71 6.10
N GLY A 9 -8.20 46.16 6.08
CA GLY A 9 -9.35 45.30 6.32
C GLY A 9 -9.56 44.20 5.26
N ARG A 10 -9.25 44.48 3.98
CA ARG A 10 -9.37 43.48 2.90
C ARG A 10 -8.25 42.45 2.94
N GLU A 11 -7.03 42.87 3.26
CA GLU A 11 -5.89 41.95 3.42
C GLU A 11 -6.10 41.02 4.63
N ALA A 12 -6.60 41.55 5.75
CA ALA A 12 -6.96 40.75 6.92
C ALA A 12 -8.07 39.72 6.61
N LEU A 13 -9.11 40.13 5.89
CA LEU A 13 -10.23 39.25 5.50
C LEU A 13 -9.80 38.16 4.51
N ALA A 14 -8.91 38.49 3.57
CA ALA A 14 -8.33 37.51 2.64
C ALA A 14 -7.43 36.50 3.37
N ALA A 15 -6.63 36.95 4.35
CA ALA A 15 -5.81 36.07 5.17
C ALA A 15 -6.65 35.11 6.02
N ASP A 16 -7.74 35.60 6.63
CA ASP A 16 -8.69 34.79 7.39
C ASP A 16 -9.37 33.73 6.52
N GLN A 17 -9.78 34.10 5.30
CA GLN A 17 -10.37 33.16 4.35
C GLN A 17 -9.41 32.03 3.95
N ILE A 18 -8.13 32.33 3.73
CA ILE A 18 -7.09 31.35 3.41
C ILE A 18 -6.86 30.41 4.61
N LEU A 19 -6.81 30.95 5.83
CA LEU A 19 -6.69 30.15 7.06
C LEU A 19 -7.86 29.18 7.23
N HIS A 20 -9.09 29.66 7.01
CA HIS A 20 -10.29 28.82 7.06
C HIS A 20 -10.25 27.70 6.02
N GLN A 21 -9.86 28.00 4.77
CA GLN A 21 -9.71 26.99 3.71
C GLN A 21 -8.64 25.95 4.05
N ALA A 22 -7.50 26.38 4.59
CA ALA A 22 -6.43 25.48 5.01
C ALA A 22 -6.88 24.55 6.14
N ALA A 23 -7.56 25.09 7.15
CA ALA A 23 -8.12 24.31 8.25
C ALA A 23 -9.16 23.30 7.76
N PHE A 24 -10.07 23.71 6.87
CA PHE A 24 -11.05 22.83 6.26
C PHE A 24 -10.39 21.68 5.47
N ALA A 25 -9.41 22.00 4.62
CA ALA A 25 -8.69 20.99 3.85
C ALA A 25 -7.94 20.01 4.76
N ALA A 26 -7.23 20.52 5.78
CA ALA A 26 -6.49 19.70 6.74
C ALA A 26 -7.40 18.77 7.55
N ASN A 27 -8.53 19.27 8.05
CA ASN A 27 -9.48 18.48 8.83
C ASN A 27 -10.15 17.39 7.98
N THR A 28 -10.36 17.65 6.69
CA THR A 28 -10.91 16.65 5.77
C THR A 28 -9.91 15.50 5.54
N PHE A 29 -8.61 15.78 5.39
CA PHE A 29 -7.59 14.74 5.32
C PHE A 29 -7.46 13.94 6.62
N GLU A 30 -7.60 14.60 7.77
CA GLU A 30 -7.65 13.92 9.06
C GLU A 30 -8.82 12.92 9.15
N ARG A 31 -10.01 13.33 8.67
CA ARG A 31 -11.17 12.44 8.56
C ARG A 31 -10.90 11.24 7.64
N PHE A 32 -10.21 11.44 6.51
CA PHE A 32 -9.85 10.33 5.63
C PHE A 32 -8.92 9.31 6.29
N GLY A 33 -8.00 9.75 7.15
CA GLY A 33 -7.16 8.84 7.96
C GLY A 33 -7.94 7.98 8.96
N GLN A 34 -9.20 8.35 9.25
CA GLN A 34 -10.10 7.64 10.14
C GLN A 34 -11.09 6.71 9.42
N LEU A 35 -10.99 6.59 8.08
CA LEU A 35 -11.88 5.71 7.31
C LEU A 35 -11.85 4.28 7.87
N ASP A 36 -13.03 3.68 7.99
CA ASP A 36 -13.19 2.33 8.50
C ASP A 36 -12.97 1.31 7.38
N PHE A 37 -11.75 0.76 7.35
CA PHE A 37 -11.37 -0.35 6.48
C PHE A 37 -11.66 -1.72 7.10
N ALA A 38 -12.29 -1.82 8.28
CA ALA A 38 -12.56 -3.10 8.92
C ALA A 38 -13.61 -3.92 8.15
N SER A 39 -13.50 -5.25 8.26
CA SER A 39 -14.58 -6.14 7.81
C SER A 39 -15.72 -6.03 8.81
N ARG A 40 -16.91 -5.66 8.34
CA ARG A 40 -18.08 -5.39 9.18
C ARG A 40 -18.79 -6.65 9.71
N CYS A 41 -18.19 -7.83 9.57
CA CYS A 41 -18.87 -9.09 9.86
C CYS A 41 -17.89 -10.14 10.40
N ASP A 42 -18.21 -10.67 11.59
CA ASP A 42 -17.46 -11.75 12.25
C ASP A 42 -17.80 -13.14 11.70
N LEU A 43 -18.79 -13.25 10.81
CA LEU A 43 -19.17 -14.51 10.19
C LEU A 43 -18.15 -14.95 9.13
N VAL A 44 -18.09 -16.26 8.91
CA VAL A 44 -17.32 -16.85 7.80
C VAL A 44 -17.84 -16.30 6.48
N ALA A 45 -16.92 -15.84 5.63
CA ALA A 45 -17.29 -15.34 4.32
C ALA A 45 -17.96 -16.44 3.50
N ASP A 46 -19.19 -16.20 3.03
CA ASP A 46 -19.75 -17.01 1.95
C ASP A 46 -18.85 -16.79 0.72
N LEU A 47 -18.24 -17.85 0.20
CA LEU A 47 -17.35 -17.83 -0.96
C LEU A 47 -17.90 -18.72 -2.09
N SER A 48 -19.23 -18.88 -2.16
CA SER A 48 -19.87 -19.61 -3.25
C SER A 48 -19.42 -19.08 -4.62
N ILE A 49 -18.90 -19.98 -5.45
CA ILE A 49 -18.30 -19.63 -6.74
C ILE A 49 -19.31 -18.99 -7.69
N ASP A 50 -20.57 -19.42 -7.66
CA ASP A 50 -21.63 -18.86 -8.52
C ASP A 50 -21.92 -17.41 -8.16
N ARG A 51 -21.96 -17.11 -6.86
CA ARG A 51 -22.10 -15.74 -6.36
C ARG A 51 -20.89 -14.89 -6.71
N LEU A 52 -19.68 -15.42 -6.57
CA LEU A 52 -18.45 -14.66 -6.89
C LEU A 52 -18.36 -14.37 -8.39
N ARG A 53 -18.69 -15.34 -9.24
CA ARG A 53 -18.75 -15.17 -10.70
C ARG A 53 -19.76 -14.10 -11.11
N SER A 54 -20.93 -14.02 -10.46
CA SER A 54 -21.90 -12.95 -10.76
C SER A 54 -21.37 -11.55 -10.41
N LYS A 55 -20.37 -11.46 -9.53
CA LYS A 55 -19.71 -10.21 -9.11
C LYS A 55 -18.43 -9.88 -9.86
N LYS A 56 -18.07 -10.63 -10.90
CA LYS A 56 -16.84 -10.40 -11.69
C LYS A 56 -16.71 -8.98 -12.23
N PHE A 57 -17.82 -8.36 -12.61
CA PHE A 57 -17.83 -6.96 -13.07
C PHE A 57 -17.34 -5.97 -11.99
N LEU A 58 -17.50 -6.28 -10.70
CA LEU A 58 -17.00 -5.45 -9.61
C LEU A 58 -15.47 -5.49 -9.52
N LEU A 59 -14.84 -6.65 -9.71
CA LEU A 59 -13.37 -6.75 -9.81
C LEU A 59 -12.83 -5.98 -11.01
N ILE A 60 -13.53 -6.04 -12.15
CA ILE A 60 -13.17 -5.25 -13.34
C ILE A 60 -13.30 -3.75 -13.05
N LYS A 61 -14.40 -3.31 -12.42
CA LYS A 61 -14.62 -1.91 -12.03
C LYS A 61 -13.56 -1.41 -11.04
N LEU A 62 -13.18 -2.25 -10.07
CA LEU A 62 -12.12 -1.96 -9.12
C LEU A 62 -10.80 -1.70 -9.84
N ARG A 63 -10.36 -2.66 -10.69
CA ARG A 63 -9.01 -2.65 -11.29
C ARG A 63 -8.85 -1.70 -12.48
N SER A 64 -9.90 -1.52 -13.27
CA SER A 64 -9.84 -0.72 -14.51
C SER A 64 -10.49 0.65 -14.36
N GLY A 65 -11.18 0.92 -13.26
CA GLY A 65 -11.85 2.19 -13.00
C GLY A 65 -11.37 2.86 -11.72
N LEU A 66 -11.70 2.28 -10.57
CA LEU A 66 -11.51 2.95 -9.27
C LEU A 66 -10.04 3.10 -8.88
N LEU A 67 -9.21 2.06 -9.03
CA LEU A 67 -7.79 2.13 -8.68
C LEU A 67 -7.00 3.10 -9.57
N PRO A 68 -7.20 3.14 -10.91
CA PRO A 68 -6.64 4.19 -11.75
C PRO A 68 -7.09 5.60 -11.34
N GLN A 69 -8.38 5.79 -10.99
CA GLN A 69 -8.89 7.08 -10.52
C GLN A 69 -8.22 7.50 -9.20
N LEU A 70 -8.10 6.58 -8.25
CA LEU A 70 -7.40 6.84 -6.98
C LEU A 70 -5.96 7.28 -7.23
N ARG A 71 -5.24 6.55 -8.10
CA ARG A 71 -3.87 6.91 -8.51
C ARG A 71 -3.79 8.32 -9.09
N GLN A 72 -4.73 8.71 -9.95
CA GLN A 72 -4.75 10.06 -10.52
C GLN A 72 -4.98 11.13 -9.44
N HIS A 73 -5.95 10.93 -8.54
CA HIS A 73 -6.17 11.86 -7.43
C HIS A 73 -4.91 12.05 -6.57
N ILE A 74 -4.18 10.97 -6.27
CA ILE A 74 -2.93 11.03 -5.50
C ILE A 74 -1.84 11.80 -6.24
N ILE A 75 -1.64 11.53 -7.53
CA ILE A 75 -0.65 12.25 -8.35
C ILE A 75 -0.99 13.74 -8.42
N SER A 76 -2.26 14.07 -8.64
CA SER A 76 -2.71 15.47 -8.70
C SER A 76 -2.55 16.19 -7.36
N LEU A 77 -2.87 15.54 -6.23
CA LEU A 77 -2.64 16.10 -4.90
C LEU A 77 -1.15 16.27 -4.60
N LYS A 78 -0.30 15.29 -4.98
CA LYS A 78 1.16 15.43 -4.88
C LYS A 78 1.64 16.66 -5.64
N GLN A 79 1.25 16.80 -6.90
CA GLN A 79 1.64 17.93 -7.74
C GLN A 79 1.20 19.27 -7.14
N ALA A 80 -0.04 19.36 -6.63
CA ALA A 80 -0.55 20.59 -6.05
C ALA A 80 0.14 20.99 -4.74
N LEU A 81 0.47 20.02 -3.87
CA LEU A 81 0.97 20.29 -2.51
C LEU A 81 2.51 20.25 -2.38
N TRP A 82 3.22 19.39 -3.13
CA TRP A 82 4.69 19.26 -3.04
C TRP A 82 5.44 20.10 -4.05
N HIS A 83 4.90 20.25 -5.27
CA HIS A 83 5.56 20.95 -6.36
C HIS A 83 4.60 21.93 -7.04
N PRO A 84 4.16 22.99 -6.33
CA PRO A 84 3.25 23.95 -6.91
C PRO A 84 3.91 24.59 -8.15
N ASN A 85 3.38 24.28 -9.34
CA ASN A 85 3.84 24.86 -10.59
C ASN A 85 3.56 26.37 -10.61
N SER A 86 4.15 27.12 -11.55
CA SER A 86 3.96 28.58 -11.68
C SER A 86 2.48 29.03 -11.72
N VAL A 87 1.55 28.17 -12.18
CA VAL A 87 0.10 28.40 -12.22
C VAL A 87 -0.58 28.21 -10.85
N LEU A 88 -0.04 27.35 -9.97
CA LEU A 88 -0.50 27.07 -8.61
C LEU A 88 0.42 27.73 -7.58
N SER A 89 0.93 28.94 -7.86
CA SER A 89 1.89 29.61 -6.96
C SER A 89 1.22 30.31 -5.77
N ASN A 90 -0.09 30.58 -5.84
CA ASN A 90 -0.82 31.25 -4.78
C ASN A 90 -1.52 30.22 -3.85
N PRO A 91 -1.32 30.30 -2.52
CA PRO A 91 -2.03 29.52 -1.50
C PRO A 91 -3.52 29.30 -1.76
N THR A 92 -4.26 30.34 -2.17
CA THR A 92 -5.70 30.25 -2.43
C THR A 92 -6.03 29.27 -3.57
N CYS A 93 -5.23 29.25 -4.63
CA CYS A 93 -5.44 28.35 -5.75
C CYS A 93 -5.13 26.89 -5.38
N ILE A 94 -4.06 26.66 -4.61
CA ILE A 94 -3.69 25.34 -4.10
C ILE A 94 -4.82 24.79 -3.24
N LEU A 95 -5.26 25.56 -2.24
CA LEU A 95 -6.30 25.13 -1.30
C LEU A 95 -7.63 24.90 -2.00
N LYS A 96 -8.03 25.77 -2.92
CA LYS A 96 -9.23 25.56 -3.73
C LYS A 96 -9.17 24.24 -4.51
N PHE A 97 -8.07 23.97 -5.20
CA PHE A 97 -7.88 22.72 -5.93
C PHE A 97 -7.96 21.48 -5.03
N VAL A 98 -7.30 21.53 -3.87
CA VAL A 98 -7.34 20.46 -2.87
C VAL A 98 -8.77 20.21 -2.40
N ILE A 99 -9.50 21.26 -2.02
CA ILE A 99 -10.89 21.19 -1.57
C ILE A 99 -11.80 20.60 -2.65
N GLU A 100 -11.62 20.98 -3.92
CA GLU A 100 -12.42 20.45 -5.03
C GLU A 100 -12.08 18.98 -5.37
N THR A 101 -10.90 18.51 -4.99
CA THR A 101 -10.46 17.12 -5.21
C THR A 101 -10.94 16.18 -4.11
N GLN A 102 -11.06 16.67 -2.87
CA GLN A 102 -11.41 15.87 -1.68
C GLN A 102 -12.72 15.07 -1.84
N PRO A 103 -13.86 15.62 -2.30
CA PRO A 103 -15.09 14.85 -2.47
C PRO A 103 -14.97 13.72 -3.50
N LYS A 104 -14.22 13.95 -4.58
CA LYS A 104 -14.00 12.94 -5.62
C LYS A 104 -13.18 11.78 -5.07
N LEU A 105 -12.16 12.10 -4.27
CA LEU A 105 -11.35 11.11 -3.58
C LEU A 105 -12.17 10.29 -2.58
N GLU A 106 -12.97 10.94 -1.73
CA GLU A 106 -13.88 10.29 -0.78
C GLU A 106 -14.81 9.29 -1.49
N MET A 107 -15.49 9.74 -2.55
CA MET A 107 -16.35 8.88 -3.35
C MET A 107 -15.61 7.68 -3.97
N THR A 108 -14.37 7.85 -4.42
CA THR A 108 -13.57 6.74 -4.96
C THR A 108 -13.25 5.72 -3.86
N LEU A 109 -12.84 6.18 -2.67
CA LEU A 109 -12.51 5.32 -1.53
C LEU A 109 -13.74 4.55 -1.02
N ASP A 110 -14.87 5.23 -0.85
CA ASP A 110 -16.13 4.60 -0.43
C ASP A 110 -16.56 3.49 -1.39
N ARG A 111 -16.41 3.73 -2.70
CA ARG A 111 -16.72 2.72 -3.71
C ARG A 111 -15.76 1.53 -3.66
N ILE A 112 -14.47 1.75 -3.41
CA ILE A 112 -13.49 0.66 -3.24
C ILE A 112 -13.88 -0.20 -2.02
N LEU A 113 -14.15 0.44 -0.88
CA LEU A 113 -14.54 -0.22 0.36
C LEU A 113 -15.87 -0.99 0.21
N TRP A 114 -16.84 -0.39 -0.47
CA TRP A 114 -18.11 -1.05 -0.79
C TRP A 114 -17.90 -2.28 -1.67
N ILE A 115 -17.11 -2.19 -2.74
CA ILE A 115 -16.84 -3.34 -3.63
C ILE A 115 -16.23 -4.50 -2.83
N ILE A 116 -15.23 -4.23 -2.00
CA ILE A 116 -14.58 -5.28 -1.22
C ILE A 116 -15.51 -5.89 -0.20
N SER A 117 -16.29 -5.07 0.50
CA SER A 117 -17.27 -5.56 1.47
C SER A 117 -18.39 -6.36 0.80
N ASP A 118 -18.71 -6.06 -0.46
CA ASP A 118 -19.70 -6.83 -1.21
C ASP A 118 -19.14 -8.16 -1.76
N ILE A 119 -17.91 -8.17 -2.27
CA ILE A 119 -17.26 -9.41 -2.77
C ILE A 119 -16.94 -10.34 -1.59
N ILE A 120 -16.39 -9.80 -0.50
CA ILE A 120 -15.90 -10.52 0.68
C ILE A 120 -16.78 -10.13 1.86
N ARG A 121 -17.84 -10.91 2.07
CA ARG A 121 -18.85 -10.71 3.12
C ARG A 121 -18.50 -11.51 4.37
N GLY A 122 -17.52 -11.05 5.15
CA GLY A 122 -17.08 -11.74 6.37
C GLY A 122 -15.58 -12.04 6.37
N ARG A 123 -15.16 -12.95 7.24
CA ARG A 123 -13.76 -13.38 7.35
C ARG A 123 -13.46 -14.51 6.37
N ILE A 124 -12.40 -14.37 5.58
CA ILE A 124 -11.84 -15.48 4.80
C ILE A 124 -10.96 -16.32 5.72
N GLU A 125 -11.41 -17.53 6.05
CA GLU A 125 -10.63 -18.45 6.86
C GLU A 125 -9.42 -19.01 6.09
N THR A 126 -8.46 -19.56 6.84
CA THR A 126 -7.38 -20.38 6.29
C THR A 126 -7.97 -21.63 5.65
N THR A 127 -8.19 -21.60 4.34
CA THR A 127 -8.75 -22.74 3.61
C THR A 127 -7.65 -23.76 3.30
N ASN A 128 -7.92 -25.03 3.61
CA ASN A 128 -7.16 -26.18 3.07
C ASN A 128 -7.74 -26.61 1.72
N GLN A 129 -8.25 -25.66 0.94
CA GLN A 129 -8.94 -25.97 -0.30
C GLN A 129 -7.95 -26.49 -1.33
N THR A 130 -8.16 -27.73 -1.77
CA THR A 130 -7.31 -28.42 -2.75
C THR A 130 -7.89 -28.42 -4.16
N ASN A 131 -9.19 -28.12 -4.31
CA ASN A 131 -9.95 -28.33 -5.54
C ASN A 131 -10.54 -27.02 -6.08
N ASP A 132 -9.76 -25.94 -6.06
CA ASP A 132 -10.17 -24.60 -6.49
C ASP A 132 -9.31 -24.04 -7.64
N GLN A 133 -8.52 -24.88 -8.32
CA GLN A 133 -7.65 -24.51 -9.44
C GLN A 133 -8.41 -23.69 -10.50
N HIS A 134 -9.64 -24.12 -10.78
CA HIS A 134 -10.50 -23.53 -11.82
C HIS A 134 -11.16 -22.20 -11.41
N PHE A 135 -11.00 -21.76 -10.16
CA PHE A 135 -11.66 -20.56 -9.63
C PHE A 135 -10.95 -19.25 -10.03
N LYS A 136 -9.71 -19.34 -10.53
CA LYS A 136 -8.93 -18.18 -11.05
C LYS A 136 -8.89 -17.03 -10.04
N GLU A 137 -9.34 -15.83 -10.41
CA GLU A 137 -9.37 -14.64 -9.54
C GLU A 137 -10.28 -14.78 -8.30
N PHE A 138 -11.05 -15.85 -8.20
CA PHE A 138 -11.94 -16.14 -7.07
C PHE A 138 -11.42 -17.22 -6.12
N LYS A 139 -10.18 -17.69 -6.30
CA LYS A 139 -9.55 -18.56 -5.29
C LYS A 139 -9.56 -17.86 -3.92
N PRO A 140 -9.91 -18.56 -2.83
CA PRO A 140 -9.83 -18.01 -1.48
C PRO A 140 -8.46 -17.39 -1.14
N TYR A 141 -7.36 -17.97 -1.63
CA TYR A 141 -6.02 -17.39 -1.51
C TYR A 141 -5.93 -15.98 -2.10
N VAL A 142 -6.36 -15.82 -3.35
CA VAL A 142 -6.36 -14.54 -4.07
C VAL A 142 -7.25 -13.51 -3.37
N LEU A 143 -8.46 -13.92 -2.95
CA LEU A 143 -9.38 -13.03 -2.27
C LEU A 143 -8.84 -12.57 -0.91
N ARG A 144 -8.14 -13.44 -0.17
CA ARG A 144 -7.45 -13.06 1.08
C ARG A 144 -6.32 -12.07 0.79
N GLY A 145 -5.53 -12.31 -0.24
CA GLY A 145 -4.49 -11.38 -0.69
C GLY A 145 -5.06 -10.01 -1.05
N LEU A 146 -6.15 -9.99 -1.83
CA LEU A 146 -6.88 -8.78 -2.18
C LEU A 146 -7.40 -8.04 -0.94
N GLU A 147 -8.05 -8.75 -0.02
CA GLU A 147 -8.56 -8.17 1.23
C GLU A 147 -7.45 -7.54 2.05
N SER A 148 -6.37 -8.27 2.30
CA SER A 148 -5.22 -7.79 3.08
C SER A 148 -4.56 -6.60 2.39
N SER A 149 -4.42 -6.63 1.06
CA SER A 149 -3.83 -5.53 0.29
C SER A 149 -4.62 -4.23 0.43
N ILE A 150 -5.95 -4.28 0.56
CA ILE A 150 -6.80 -3.10 0.71
C ILE A 150 -6.94 -2.69 2.17
N ARG A 151 -7.34 -3.63 3.03
CA ARG A 151 -7.67 -3.35 4.44
C ARG A 151 -6.45 -3.04 5.30
N ASN A 152 -5.28 -3.54 4.91
CA ASN A 152 -4.02 -3.32 5.64
C ASN A 152 -3.06 -2.45 4.81
N GLY A 153 -2.65 -2.93 3.64
CA GLY A 153 -1.61 -2.26 2.83
C GLY A 153 -2.02 -0.86 2.37
N LEU A 154 -3.12 -0.77 1.62
CA LEU A 154 -3.62 0.49 1.06
C LEU A 154 -4.06 1.44 2.17
N ARG A 155 -4.73 0.94 3.21
CA ARG A 155 -5.09 1.71 4.40
C ARG A 155 -3.87 2.38 5.03
N SER A 156 -2.81 1.62 5.31
CA SER A 156 -1.61 2.14 5.97
C SER A 156 -0.95 3.23 5.12
N ALA A 157 -0.81 2.99 3.81
CA ALA A 157 -0.19 3.95 2.91
C ALA A 157 -1.05 5.22 2.72
N LEU A 158 -2.39 5.09 2.65
CA LEU A 158 -3.30 6.22 2.59
C LEU A 158 -3.27 7.05 3.87
N ASN A 159 -3.24 6.40 5.04
CA ASN A 159 -3.17 7.10 6.32
C ASN A 159 -1.91 7.95 6.43
N PHE A 160 -0.76 7.39 6.02
CA PHE A 160 0.49 8.14 5.98
C PHE A 160 0.41 9.30 4.97
N PHE A 161 -0.08 9.05 3.76
CA PHE A 161 -0.24 10.08 2.74
C PHE A 161 -1.16 11.23 3.19
N PHE A 162 -2.31 10.91 3.81
CA PHE A 162 -3.24 11.93 4.29
C PHE A 162 -2.68 12.73 5.47
N ASP A 163 -1.89 12.11 6.34
CA ASP A 163 -1.19 12.85 7.37
C ASP A 163 -0.21 13.87 6.75
N VAL A 164 0.53 13.48 5.72
CA VAL A 164 1.41 14.43 5.02
C VAL A 164 0.62 15.54 4.31
N CYS A 165 -0.46 15.19 3.59
CA CYS A 165 -1.32 16.19 2.95
C CYS A 165 -1.94 17.17 3.96
N ARG A 166 -2.33 16.69 5.14
CA ARG A 166 -2.84 17.51 6.24
C ARG A 166 -1.79 18.52 6.70
N GLN A 167 -0.55 18.08 6.88
CA GLN A 167 0.54 18.96 7.33
C GLN A 167 0.90 20.00 6.24
N LEU A 168 0.97 19.57 4.97
CA LEU A 168 1.21 20.47 3.84
C LEU A 168 0.11 21.51 3.65
N ALA A 169 -1.17 21.12 3.77
CA ALA A 169 -2.29 22.06 3.70
C ALA A 169 -2.19 23.17 4.76
N ARG A 170 -1.66 22.87 5.95
CA ARG A 170 -1.39 23.86 7.01
C ARG A 170 -0.17 24.72 6.69
N GLN A 171 0.89 24.14 6.12
CA GLN A 171 2.12 24.87 5.77
C GLN A 171 1.96 25.82 4.58
N VAL A 172 1.00 25.58 3.69
CA VAL A 172 0.65 26.52 2.60
C VAL A 172 0.39 27.93 3.14
N VAL A 173 -0.07 28.06 4.38
CA VAL A 173 -0.28 29.36 5.05
C VAL A 173 0.94 29.83 5.86
N PHE A 174 1.79 28.90 6.31
CA PHE A 174 2.95 29.16 7.16
C PHE A 174 4.25 28.55 6.59
N PRO A 175 4.83 29.12 5.53
CA PRO A 175 5.98 28.54 4.81
C PRO A 175 7.30 28.49 5.62
N GLY A 176 7.32 29.02 6.85
CA GLY A 176 8.51 29.05 7.71
C GLY A 176 8.90 27.70 8.33
N ILE A 177 8.00 26.72 8.34
CA ILE A 177 8.26 25.38 8.91
C ILE A 177 8.70 24.45 7.77
N LYS A 178 10.02 24.32 7.57
CA LYS A 178 10.57 23.31 6.64
C LYS A 178 10.45 21.92 7.26
N GLN A 179 9.41 21.17 6.90
CA GLN A 179 9.40 19.73 7.14
C GLN A 179 9.96 19.00 5.92
N THR A 180 10.92 18.11 6.14
CA THR A 180 11.49 17.27 5.09
C THR A 180 10.52 16.14 4.78
N TYR A 181 9.56 16.37 3.89
CA TYR A 181 8.67 15.31 3.43
C TYR A 181 9.38 14.46 2.38
N THR A 182 9.43 13.16 2.61
CA THR A 182 10.09 12.23 1.70
C THR A 182 9.13 11.82 0.59
N GLU A 183 9.56 11.96 -0.67
CA GLU A 183 8.86 11.46 -1.87
C GLU A 183 8.46 9.98 -1.75
N THR A 184 9.21 9.23 -0.92
CA THR A 184 8.98 7.84 -0.52
C THR A 184 7.53 7.55 -0.10
N SER A 185 6.84 8.51 0.53
CA SER A 185 5.44 8.35 0.98
C SER A 185 4.46 8.08 -0.17
N VAL A 186 4.66 8.72 -1.32
CA VAL A 186 3.77 8.58 -2.47
C VAL A 186 4.10 7.31 -3.25
N ASP A 187 5.38 6.96 -3.36
CA ASP A 187 5.81 5.75 -4.06
C ASP A 187 5.27 4.50 -3.35
N GLU A 188 5.31 4.46 -2.02
CA GLU A 188 4.71 3.37 -1.22
C GLU A 188 3.20 3.24 -1.46
N LEU A 189 2.48 4.37 -1.54
CA LEU A 189 1.05 4.37 -1.83
C LEU A 189 0.75 3.92 -3.27
N LEU A 190 1.54 4.36 -4.26
CA LEU A 190 1.38 3.94 -5.65
C LEU A 190 1.66 2.44 -5.83
N GLU A 191 2.68 1.91 -5.16
CA GLU A 191 2.96 0.47 -5.13
C GLU A 191 1.85 -0.31 -4.42
N SER A 192 1.27 0.25 -3.34
CA SER A 192 0.11 -0.35 -2.68
C SER A 192 -1.09 -0.47 -3.62
N ILE A 193 -1.39 0.58 -4.39
CA ILE A 193 -2.45 0.55 -5.41
C ILE A 193 -2.16 -0.52 -6.47
N GLU A 194 -0.92 -0.60 -6.95
CA GLU A 194 -0.54 -1.61 -7.94
C GLU A 194 -0.64 -3.03 -7.37
N CYS A 195 -0.32 -3.23 -6.09
CA CYS A 195 -0.52 -4.51 -5.41
C CYS A 195 -2.00 -4.93 -5.42
N VAL A 196 -2.93 -4.00 -5.14
CA VAL A 196 -4.37 -4.26 -5.25
C VAL A 196 -4.77 -4.61 -6.68
N VAL A 197 -4.22 -3.90 -7.68
CA VAL A 197 -4.44 -4.21 -9.11
C VAL A 197 -3.98 -5.63 -9.43
N ARG A 198 -2.79 -6.05 -8.99
CA ARG A 198 -2.25 -7.40 -9.21
C ARG A 198 -3.18 -8.47 -8.62
N TRP A 199 -3.59 -8.32 -7.36
CA TRP A 199 -4.53 -9.25 -6.72
C TRP A 199 -5.91 -9.30 -7.41
N SER A 200 -6.45 -8.14 -7.83
CA SER A 200 -7.74 -8.09 -8.54
C SER A 200 -7.71 -8.69 -9.96
N LYS A 201 -6.51 -8.87 -10.54
CA LYS A 201 -6.30 -9.63 -11.78
C LYS A 201 -6.20 -11.13 -11.54
N GLY A 202 -6.11 -11.54 -10.29
CA GLY A 202 -5.90 -12.92 -9.90
C GLY A 202 -4.44 -13.31 -9.74
N SER A 203 -3.47 -12.37 -9.84
CA SER A 203 -2.04 -12.66 -9.72
C SER A 203 -1.76 -13.38 -8.40
N GLU A 204 -1.29 -14.63 -8.48
CA GLU A 204 -1.17 -15.49 -7.29
C GLU A 204 0.22 -15.46 -6.68
N LEU A 205 1.23 -15.16 -7.49
CA LEU A 205 2.63 -15.36 -7.10
C LEU A 205 3.40 -14.07 -6.85
N HIS A 206 2.91 -12.90 -7.29
CA HIS A 206 3.64 -11.64 -7.13
C HIS A 206 4.02 -11.39 -5.67
N TYR A 207 3.09 -11.60 -4.75
CA TYR A 207 3.33 -11.42 -3.32
C TYR A 207 4.41 -12.37 -2.78
N ILE A 208 4.34 -13.66 -3.12
CA ILE A 208 5.33 -14.67 -2.71
C ILE A 208 6.73 -14.28 -3.22
N TYR A 209 6.83 -13.83 -4.46
CA TYR A 209 8.10 -13.39 -5.04
C TYR A 209 8.65 -12.14 -4.37
N ASP A 210 7.80 -11.18 -4.06
CA ASP A 210 8.22 -9.96 -3.36
C ASP A 210 8.72 -10.30 -1.94
N GLN A 211 8.05 -11.23 -1.23
CA GLN A 211 8.54 -11.75 0.05
C GLN A 211 9.88 -12.47 -0.09
N TRP A 212 10.06 -13.34 -1.09
CA TRP A 212 11.35 -13.98 -1.33
C TRP A 212 12.46 -12.98 -1.65
N LYS A 213 12.19 -11.90 -2.39
CA LYS A 213 13.18 -10.85 -2.65
C LYS A 213 13.61 -10.16 -1.37
N LEU A 214 12.67 -9.83 -0.47
CA LEU A 214 12.98 -9.29 0.86
C LEU A 214 13.77 -10.31 1.70
N GLY A 215 13.37 -11.58 1.68
CA GLY A 215 14.07 -12.68 2.31
C GLY A 215 15.53 -12.80 1.83
N VAL A 216 15.79 -12.67 0.52
CA VAL A 216 17.16 -12.66 -0.05
C VAL A 216 18.04 -11.58 0.57
N GLN A 217 17.49 -10.41 0.88
CA GLN A 217 18.23 -9.33 1.57
C GLN A 217 18.51 -9.69 3.03
N SER A 218 17.58 -10.36 3.71
CA SER A 218 17.76 -10.80 5.11
C SER A 218 18.90 -11.83 5.26
N PHE A 219 19.12 -12.68 4.25
CA PHE A 219 20.23 -13.64 4.27
C PHE A 219 21.60 -12.97 4.37
N ASP A 220 21.77 -11.75 3.84
CA ASP A 220 23.04 -11.02 3.98
C ASP A 220 23.32 -10.62 5.42
N TYR A 221 22.29 -10.21 6.16
CA TYR A 221 22.40 -9.91 7.58
C TYR A 221 22.70 -11.17 8.40
N THR A 222 21.95 -12.26 8.16
CA THR A 222 22.14 -13.55 8.83
C THR A 222 23.54 -14.10 8.57
N LEU A 223 24.04 -14.01 7.33
CA LEU A 223 25.37 -14.48 6.97
C LEU A 223 26.47 -13.67 7.66
N ARG A 224 26.33 -12.34 7.74
CA ARG A 224 27.27 -11.48 8.50
C ARG A 224 27.31 -11.88 9.97
N THR A 225 26.15 -12.07 10.58
CA THR A 225 26.02 -12.49 11.99
C THR A 225 26.67 -13.85 12.24
N LEU A 226 26.42 -14.83 11.36
CA LEU A 226 27.04 -16.15 11.45
C LEU A 226 28.55 -16.10 11.25
N LEU A 227 29.06 -15.28 10.33
CA LEU A 227 30.51 -15.14 10.12
C LEU A 227 31.21 -14.53 11.35
N LEU A 228 30.57 -13.56 12.02
CA LEU A 228 31.07 -12.99 13.27
C LEU A 228 31.04 -14.01 14.40
N GLY A 229 29.96 -14.78 14.54
CA GLY A 229 29.81 -15.80 15.58
C GLY A 229 30.63 -17.07 15.35
N ALA A 230 30.95 -17.38 14.10
CA ALA A 230 31.77 -18.53 13.72
C ALA A 230 33.26 -18.34 14.02
N ASN A 231 33.70 -17.12 14.33
CA ASN A 231 35.08 -16.83 14.68
C ASN A 231 35.26 -16.86 16.22
N PRO A 232 35.94 -17.90 16.77
CA PRO A 232 36.16 -18.00 18.21
C PRO A 232 36.93 -16.82 18.80
N LYS A 233 37.75 -16.14 17.97
CA LYS A 233 38.54 -14.97 18.39
C LYS A 233 37.67 -13.76 18.76
N ASN A 234 36.43 -13.74 18.29
CA ASN A 234 35.52 -12.64 18.57
C ASN A 234 34.87 -12.76 19.97
N GLY A 235 35.01 -13.91 20.66
CA GLY A 235 34.56 -14.08 22.04
C GLY A 235 33.05 -14.04 22.27
N PHE A 236 32.22 -13.98 21.22
CA PHE A 236 30.77 -13.84 21.34
C PHE A 236 30.05 -15.12 21.79
N TYR A 237 30.62 -16.30 21.50
CA TYR A 237 29.97 -17.58 21.74
C TYR A 237 30.97 -18.64 22.24
N SER A 238 30.44 -19.70 22.86
CA SER A 238 31.23 -20.86 23.25
C SER A 238 31.78 -21.60 22.03
N GLU A 239 32.89 -22.32 22.19
CA GLU A 239 33.51 -23.09 21.10
C GLU A 239 32.53 -24.04 20.36
N PRO A 240 31.62 -24.78 21.05
CA PRO A 240 30.61 -25.59 20.36
C PRO A 240 29.66 -24.76 19.50
N ALA A 241 29.25 -23.58 19.96
CA ALA A 241 28.38 -22.68 19.22
C ALA A 241 29.09 -22.07 18.00
N CYS A 242 30.39 -21.73 18.11
CA CYS A 242 31.19 -21.31 16.96
C CYS A 242 31.28 -22.42 15.90
N LYS A 243 31.55 -23.67 16.31
CA LYS A 243 31.58 -24.84 15.41
C LYS A 243 30.23 -25.11 14.76
N ALA A 244 29.13 -24.92 15.48
CA ALA A 244 27.79 -25.01 14.91
C ALA A 244 27.56 -23.92 13.86
N ALA A 245 27.87 -22.65 14.17
CA ALA A 245 27.71 -21.53 13.24
C ALA A 245 28.49 -21.76 11.93
N GLN A 246 29.71 -22.30 12.02
CA GLN A 246 30.51 -22.67 10.84
C GLN A 246 29.80 -23.67 9.91
N LYS A 247 29.09 -24.66 10.48
CA LYS A 247 28.34 -25.66 9.70
C LYS A 247 27.08 -25.08 9.03
N PHE A 248 26.49 -24.02 9.59
CA PHE A 248 25.32 -23.36 9.01
C PHE A 248 25.65 -22.36 7.90
N ILE A 249 26.88 -21.83 7.84
CA ILE A 249 27.30 -20.87 6.78
C ILE A 249 27.01 -21.42 5.36
N PRO A 250 27.42 -22.65 5.00
CA PRO A 250 27.11 -23.21 3.68
C PRO A 250 25.60 -23.32 3.41
N LEU A 251 24.81 -23.73 4.42
CA LEU A 251 23.36 -23.85 4.29
C LEU A 251 22.71 -22.50 3.96
N ILE A 252 23.05 -21.46 4.73
CA ILE A 252 22.55 -20.09 4.50
C ILE A 252 22.96 -19.57 3.12
N LYS A 253 24.20 -19.83 2.67
CA LYS A 253 24.65 -19.46 1.32
C LYS A 253 23.86 -20.19 0.23
N LEU A 254 23.59 -21.48 0.40
CA LEU A 254 22.81 -22.28 -0.56
C LEU A 254 21.35 -21.84 -0.60
N SER A 255 20.71 -21.61 0.55
CA SER A 255 19.35 -21.07 0.63
C SER A 255 19.26 -19.71 -0.06
N LYS A 256 20.21 -18.80 0.21
CA LYS A 256 20.28 -17.50 -0.47
C LYS A 256 20.38 -17.68 -1.99
N LEU A 257 21.28 -18.55 -2.47
CA LEU A 257 21.45 -18.81 -3.90
C LEU A 257 20.18 -19.38 -4.53
N PHE A 258 19.50 -20.29 -3.84
CA PHE A 258 18.24 -20.89 -4.29
C PHE A 258 17.15 -19.81 -4.47
N PHE A 259 16.86 -19.02 -3.43
CA PHE A 259 15.85 -17.95 -3.52
C PHE A 259 16.24 -16.83 -4.48
N LYS A 260 17.54 -16.49 -4.55
CA LYS A 260 18.04 -15.53 -5.55
C LYS A 260 17.79 -16.05 -6.97
N LYS A 261 18.01 -17.33 -7.23
CA LYS A 261 17.74 -17.94 -8.54
C LYS A 261 16.25 -17.93 -8.88
N LEU A 262 15.38 -18.28 -7.92
CA LEU A 262 13.93 -18.22 -8.12
C LEU A 262 13.44 -16.81 -8.45
N THR A 263 13.99 -15.80 -7.79
CA THR A 263 13.59 -14.39 -7.96
C THR A 263 14.22 -13.71 -9.18
N THR A 264 15.40 -14.16 -9.64
CA THR A 264 16.15 -13.52 -10.74
C THR A 264 15.94 -14.21 -12.10
N ASP A 265 15.89 -15.55 -12.14
CA ASP A 265 15.92 -16.32 -13.40
C ASP A 265 14.54 -16.87 -13.80
N GLY A 266 13.65 -17.15 -12.84
CA GLY A 266 12.35 -17.77 -13.13
C GLY A 266 11.23 -16.77 -13.48
N VAL A 267 11.28 -15.55 -12.95
CA VAL A 267 10.09 -14.70 -12.78
C VAL A 267 10.27 -13.25 -13.21
N ALA A 268 11.43 -12.65 -12.99
CA ALA A 268 11.67 -11.28 -13.40
C ALA A 268 11.67 -11.07 -14.94
N LYS A 269 11.74 -12.16 -15.73
CA LYS A 269 11.87 -12.13 -17.19
C LYS A 269 10.63 -12.56 -17.98
N LYS A 270 9.58 -13.08 -17.34
CA LYS A 270 8.38 -13.57 -18.02
C LYS A 270 7.16 -13.06 -17.29
N ASP A 271 6.21 -12.48 -18.04
CA ASP A 271 4.86 -12.19 -17.56
C ASP A 271 4.31 -13.45 -16.90
N LEU A 272 4.37 -13.48 -15.58
CA LEU A 272 3.88 -14.60 -14.79
C LEU A 272 2.41 -14.84 -15.19
N PRO A 273 1.99 -16.10 -15.36
CA PRO A 273 0.58 -16.37 -15.58
C PRO A 273 -0.21 -15.76 -14.41
N PHE A 274 -1.25 -14.98 -14.74
CA PHE A 274 -2.07 -14.32 -13.73
C PHE A 274 -2.67 -15.36 -12.77
N CYS A 275 -3.10 -16.53 -13.26
CA CYS A 275 -3.53 -17.63 -12.41
C CYS A 275 -2.73 -18.88 -12.74
N THR A 276 -2.25 -19.59 -11.72
CA THR A 276 -1.59 -20.88 -11.84
C THR A 276 -2.61 -22.01 -11.65
N GLU A 277 -2.21 -23.24 -11.97
CA GLU A 277 -3.00 -24.43 -11.63
C GLU A 277 -2.78 -24.89 -10.17
N MET A 278 -2.14 -24.08 -9.31
CA MET A 278 -2.02 -24.40 -7.88
C MET A 278 -3.31 -24.13 -7.12
N SER A 279 -3.64 -24.98 -6.16
CA SER A 279 -4.75 -24.74 -5.23
C SER A 279 -4.41 -23.68 -4.19
N SER A 280 -5.43 -23.15 -3.49
CA SER A 280 -5.20 -22.21 -2.38
C SER A 280 -4.30 -22.80 -1.29
N GLN A 281 -4.39 -24.11 -1.03
CA GLN A 281 -3.52 -24.77 -0.06
C GLN A 281 -2.05 -24.81 -0.53
N GLN A 282 -1.80 -25.09 -1.81
CA GLN A 282 -0.45 -25.10 -2.37
C GLN A 282 0.17 -23.70 -2.36
N LEU A 283 -0.60 -22.68 -2.73
CA LEU A 283 -0.18 -21.28 -2.67
C LEU A 283 0.15 -20.84 -1.22
N SER A 284 -0.69 -21.20 -0.25
CA SER A 284 -0.44 -20.90 1.17
C SER A 284 0.80 -21.63 1.70
N SER A 285 1.05 -22.86 1.24
CA SER A 285 2.24 -23.62 1.60
C SER A 285 3.51 -23.00 1.01
N LEU A 286 3.42 -22.48 -0.22
CA LEU A 286 4.52 -21.81 -0.91
C LEU A 286 4.86 -20.46 -0.25
N GLU A 287 3.85 -19.69 0.14
CA GLU A 287 4.01 -18.44 0.89
C GLU A 287 4.74 -18.68 2.22
N ARG A 288 4.43 -19.77 2.93
CA ARG A 288 5.12 -20.14 4.18
C ARG A 288 6.60 -20.51 4.03
N LEU A 289 7.10 -20.65 2.81
CA LEU A 289 8.54 -20.85 2.54
C LEU A 289 9.31 -19.53 2.48
N SER A 290 8.62 -18.38 2.47
CA SER A 290 9.23 -17.06 2.61
C SER A 290 9.60 -16.73 4.06
#